data_AF-A0A974UU04-F1
#
_entry.id   AF-A0A974UU04-F1
#
_cell.length_a   1.000
_cell.length_b   1.000
_cell.length_c   1.000
_cell.angle_alpha   90.00
_cell.angle_beta   90.00
_cell.angle_gamma   90.00
#
_symmetry.space_group_name_H-M   'P 1'
#
loop_
_entity.id
_entity.type
_entity.pdbx_description
1 polymer ?
#
loop_
_entity_poly.entity_id
_entity_poly.type
_entity_poly.pdbx_seq_one_letter_code
_entity_poly.pdbx_strand_id
1 'polypeptide(L)'
;MNRGVHLVGSVPLGDAEEVFRVVTASVGRHVRRVTDGETGARANRTCWQAGVFARTQGLLADDAGRGEYRTTPKYRLAGDPSAVRFGALGYAAAALSSWVVFRRAAGRGRAAGHPVPGQPAHARGADPVARGHP
;
A
#
# COMPACT_ATOMS: atom_id res chain seq x y z
N MET A 1 -3.22 -23.54 15.54
CA MET A 1 -3.78 -22.70 14.46
C MET A 1 -3.02 -21.38 14.46
N ASN A 2 -2.29 -21.03 13.40
CA ASN A 2 -1.60 -19.73 13.34
C ASN A 2 -2.62 -18.65 12.95
N ARG A 3 -2.97 -17.74 13.87
CA ARG A 3 -3.91 -16.65 13.60
C ARG A 3 -3.23 -15.60 12.73
N GLY A 4 -3.70 -15.44 11.49
CA GLY A 4 -3.20 -14.41 10.59
C GLY A 4 -3.74 -13.02 10.93
N VAL A 5 -3.00 -11.99 10.52
CA VAL A 5 -3.39 -10.58 10.63
C VAL A 5 -3.53 -9.99 9.22
N HIS A 6 -4.61 -9.24 9.00
CA HIS A 6 -4.82 -8.47 7.78
C HIS A 6 -4.88 -6.98 8.13
N LEU A 7 -3.89 -6.22 7.64
CA LEU A 7 -3.84 -4.77 7.81
C LEU A 7 -4.45 -4.09 6.58
N VAL A 8 -5.33 -3.12 6.81
CA VAL A 8 -6.08 -2.44 5.75
C VAL A 8 -5.89 -0.93 5.90
N GLY A 9 -5.41 -0.29 4.83
CA GLY A 9 -5.39 1.16 4.71
C GLY A 9 -4.33 1.83 5.58
N SER A 10 -4.72 2.90 6.26
CA SER A 10 -3.79 3.87 6.86
C SER A 10 -3.09 3.35 8.13
N VAL A 11 -1.84 3.74 8.32
CA VAL A 11 -1.04 3.48 9.50
C VAL A 11 -0.40 4.81 9.93
N PRO A 12 -0.50 5.23 11.21
CA PRO A 12 -0.10 6.56 11.66
C PRO A 12 1.43 6.67 11.81
N LEU A 13 2.15 6.53 10.70
CA LEU A 13 3.60 6.61 10.59
C LEU A 13 3.99 7.62 9.49
N GLY A 14 5.27 8.00 9.45
CA GLY A 14 5.74 9.08 8.59
C GLY A 14 5.66 8.75 7.10
N ASP A 15 6.06 7.55 6.71
CA ASP A 15 6.09 7.11 5.32
C ASP A 15 5.92 5.60 5.14
N ALA A 16 5.80 5.16 3.88
CA ALA A 16 5.63 3.74 3.55
C ALA A 16 6.83 2.87 3.96
N GLU A 17 8.07 3.39 3.94
CA GLU A 17 9.25 2.62 4.35
C GLU A 17 9.20 2.33 5.86
N GLU A 18 8.84 3.35 6.65
CA GLU A 18 8.63 3.21 8.08
C GLU A 18 7.50 2.21 8.38
N VAL A 19 6.40 2.28 7.65
CA VAL A 19 5.29 1.31 7.77
C VAL A 19 5.77 -0.11 7.50
N PHE A 20 6.49 -0.34 6.39
CA PHE A 20 7.01 -1.66 6.05
C PHE A 20 7.94 -2.21 7.12
N ARG A 21 8.83 -1.36 7.65
CA ARG A 21 9.76 -1.71 8.72
C ARG A 21 9.03 -2.09 10.01
N VAL A 22 8.12 -1.24 10.49
CA VAL A 22 7.42 -1.43 11.76
C VAL A 22 6.48 -2.62 11.70
N VAL A 23 5.65 -2.72 10.66
CA VAL A 23 4.70 -3.84 10.50
C VAL A 23 5.42 -5.18 10.44
N THR A 24 6.50 -5.27 9.65
CA THR A 24 7.24 -6.52 9.49
C THR A 24 7.91 -6.92 10.81
N ALA A 25 8.47 -5.96 11.57
CA ALA A 25 9.06 -6.22 12.87
C ALA A 25 8.03 -6.66 13.92
N SER A 26 6.85 -6.04 13.94
CA SER A 26 5.82 -6.31 14.96
C SER A 26 5.03 -7.59 14.70
N VAL A 27 4.61 -7.82 13.46
CA VAL A 27 3.64 -8.89 13.11
C VAL A 27 4.04 -9.69 11.87
N GLY A 28 5.29 -9.61 11.41
CA GLY A 28 5.79 -10.24 10.17
C GLY A 28 5.39 -11.71 9.99
N ARG A 29 5.46 -12.52 11.05
CA ARG A 29 5.08 -13.96 11.03
C ARG A 29 3.58 -14.23 10.81
N HIS A 30 2.75 -13.20 10.98
CA HIS A 30 1.28 -13.29 10.92
C HIS A 30 0.68 -12.57 9.71
N VAL A 31 1.47 -11.75 9.01
CA VAL A 31 1.01 -10.99 7.84
C VAL A 31 1.50 -11.63 6.53
N ARG A 32 0.58 -11.81 5.57
CA ARG A 32 0.93 -12.25 4.21
C ARG A 32 1.14 -11.09 3.24
N ARG A 33 0.60 -9.92 3.58
CA ARG A 33 0.62 -8.69 2.77
C ARG A 33 0.76 -7.51 3.74
N VAL A 34 1.42 -6.45 3.29
CA VAL A 34 1.62 -5.23 4.08
C VAL A 34 1.03 -4.04 3.31
N THR A 35 0.30 -3.19 4.02
CA THR A 35 -0.18 -1.90 3.51
C THR A 35 0.96 -0.89 3.44
N ASP A 36 0.90 0.05 2.49
CA ASP A 36 1.84 1.19 2.47
C ASP A 36 1.50 2.27 3.50
N GLY A 37 0.43 2.04 4.28
CA GLY A 37 0.00 2.87 5.39
C GLY A 37 -0.67 4.18 4.99
N GLU A 38 -0.94 4.41 3.71
CA GLU A 38 -1.64 5.61 3.22
C GLU A 38 -1.12 6.91 3.86
N THR A 39 0.19 7.05 4.02
CA THR A 39 0.79 8.12 4.83
C THR A 39 0.75 9.50 4.14
N GLY A 40 1.10 10.54 4.90
CA GLY A 40 1.22 11.91 4.38
C GLY A 40 -0.12 12.45 3.86
N ALA A 41 -0.11 12.98 2.63
CA ALA A 41 -1.31 13.53 1.99
C ALA A 41 -2.47 12.54 1.87
N ARG A 42 -2.21 11.22 1.97
CA ARG A 42 -3.22 10.16 1.88
C ARG A 42 -3.78 9.72 3.24
N ALA A 43 -3.29 10.27 4.36
CA ALA A 43 -3.68 9.84 5.70
C ALA A 43 -5.16 10.08 5.99
N ASN A 44 -5.77 11.03 5.27
CA ASN A 44 -7.21 11.18 5.15
C ASN A 44 -7.64 10.99 3.70
N ARG A 45 -8.16 9.80 3.37
CA ARG A 45 -8.59 9.45 2.01
C ARG A 45 -9.67 10.38 1.45
N THR A 46 -10.60 10.84 2.30
CA THR A 46 -11.68 11.75 1.89
C THR A 46 -11.11 13.11 1.48
N CYS A 47 -10.19 13.65 2.27
CA CYS A 47 -9.51 14.90 1.93
C CYS A 47 -8.63 14.75 0.70
N TRP A 48 -7.90 13.63 0.58
CA TRP A 48 -7.06 13.38 -0.59
C TRP A 48 -7.85 13.32 -1.90
N GLN A 49 -9.05 12.74 -1.88
CA GLN A 49 -9.93 12.67 -3.04
C GLN A 49 -10.71 13.96 -3.30
N ALA A 50 -10.77 14.90 -2.37
CA ALA A 50 -11.53 16.15 -2.56
C ALA A 50 -11.10 16.91 -3.83
N GLY A 51 -9.80 16.93 -4.13
CA GLY A 51 -9.27 17.53 -5.36
C GLY A 51 -9.74 16.83 -6.63
N VAL A 52 -9.99 15.50 -6.60
CA VAL A 52 -10.54 14.75 -7.74
C VAL A 52 -11.98 15.17 -8.00
N PHE A 53 -12.80 15.27 -6.96
CA PHE A 53 -14.19 15.69 -7.12
C PHE A 53 -14.30 17.14 -7.59
N ALA A 54 -13.49 18.05 -7.02
CA ALA A 54 -13.50 19.47 -7.38
C ALA A 54 -13.21 19.73 -8.87
N ARG A 55 -12.40 18.89 -9.50
CA ARG A 55 -12.02 19.02 -10.92
C ARG A 55 -12.84 18.14 -11.88
N THR A 56 -13.76 17.32 -11.38
CA THR A 56 -14.54 16.40 -12.20
C THR A 56 -15.72 17.13 -12.84
N GLN A 57 -15.77 17.14 -14.17
CA GLN A 57 -16.90 17.72 -14.92
C GLN A 57 -18.20 16.94 -14.63
N GLY A 58 -19.31 17.65 -14.54
CA GLY A 58 -20.62 17.08 -14.20
C GLY A 58 -20.87 16.96 -12.69
N LEU A 59 -19.92 17.35 -11.85
CA LEU A 59 -20.10 17.50 -10.40
C LEU A 59 -20.10 18.98 -10.00
N LEU A 60 -21.08 19.36 -9.19
CA LEU A 60 -21.17 20.69 -8.57
C LEU A 60 -21.00 20.55 -7.08
N ALA A 61 -20.17 21.41 -6.49
CA ALA A 61 -20.08 21.50 -5.04
C ALA A 61 -21.45 21.85 -4.45
N ASP A 62 -21.78 21.15 -3.37
CA ASP A 62 -22.98 21.35 -2.59
C ASP A 62 -22.55 21.53 -1.12
N ASP A 63 -22.72 22.76 -0.63
CA ASP A 63 -22.39 23.12 0.75
C ASP A 63 -23.50 22.72 1.72
N ALA A 64 -24.60 22.10 1.24
CA ALA A 64 -25.66 21.59 2.10
C ALA A 64 -25.13 20.54 3.09
N GLY A 65 -25.13 20.91 4.37
CA GLY A 65 -24.67 20.05 5.47
C GLY A 65 -23.14 20.01 5.61
N ARG A 66 -22.44 21.07 5.23
CA ARG A 66 -21.13 21.42 5.79
C ARG A 66 -21.34 21.75 7.27
N GLY A 67 -20.63 21.08 8.16
CA GLY A 67 -20.72 21.27 9.61
C GLY A 67 -19.35 21.13 10.26
N GLU A 68 -19.23 21.36 11.57
CA GLU A 68 -17.95 21.38 12.29
C GLU A 68 -17.08 20.14 12.05
N TYR A 69 -17.70 18.96 11.92
CA TYR A 69 -16.98 17.70 11.72
C TYR A 69 -16.67 17.35 10.25
N ARG A 70 -17.27 18.03 9.27
CA ARG A 70 -17.13 17.70 7.85
C ARG A 70 -16.65 18.90 7.05
N THR A 71 -15.34 18.95 6.87
CA THR A 71 -14.63 20.06 6.21
C THR A 71 -14.51 19.89 4.69
N THR A 72 -14.90 18.75 4.13
CA THR A 72 -14.92 18.52 2.67
C THR A 72 -16.33 18.78 2.11
N PRO A 73 -16.44 19.49 0.97
CA PRO A 73 -17.74 19.74 0.33
C PRO A 73 -18.40 18.43 -0.10
N LYS A 74 -19.73 18.42 -0.14
CA LYS A 74 -20.46 17.38 -0.87
C LYS A 74 -20.53 17.79 -2.34
N TYR A 75 -20.90 16.84 -3.20
CA TYR A 75 -21.08 17.10 -4.61
C TYR A 75 -22.42 16.52 -5.06
N ARG A 76 -23.10 17.27 -5.93
CA ARG A 76 -24.29 16.83 -6.65
C ARG A 76 -24.02 16.73 -8.14
N LEU A 77 -24.84 15.96 -8.83
CA LEU A 77 -24.78 15.80 -10.27
C LEU A 77 -25.34 17.05 -10.98
N ALA A 78 -24.68 17.47 -12.05
CA ALA A 78 -25.08 18.58 -12.90
C ALA A 78 -25.82 18.15 -14.19
N GLY A 79 -26.08 16.85 -14.35
CA GLY A 79 -26.60 16.27 -15.59
C GLY A 79 -26.58 14.74 -15.55
N ASP A 80 -26.42 14.13 -16.73
CA ASP A 80 -26.40 12.66 -16.89
C ASP A 80 -25.25 12.02 -16.08
N PRO A 81 -25.56 11.16 -15.08
CA PRO A 81 -24.55 10.42 -14.33
C PRO A 81 -23.61 9.60 -15.21
N SER A 82 -24.12 9.10 -16.35
CA SER A 82 -23.37 8.25 -17.28
C SER A 82 -22.25 9.00 -18.00
N ALA A 83 -22.30 10.34 -18.02
CA ALA A 83 -21.28 11.19 -18.62
C ALA A 83 -20.11 11.53 -17.68
N VAL A 84 -20.24 11.26 -16.37
CA VAL A 84 -19.21 11.61 -15.38
C VAL A 84 -17.95 10.78 -15.59
N ARG A 85 -16.79 11.45 -15.66
CA ARG A 85 -15.47 10.81 -15.78
C ARG A 85 -14.51 11.42 -14.76
N PHE A 86 -14.14 10.66 -13.74
CA PHE A 86 -13.20 11.11 -12.69
C PHE A 86 -11.74 11.17 -13.15
N GLY A 87 -11.41 10.48 -14.25
CA GLY A 87 -10.03 10.28 -14.69
C GLY A 87 -9.20 9.49 -13.67
N ALA A 88 -7.90 9.77 -13.61
CA ALA A 88 -7.02 9.13 -12.64
C ALA A 88 -7.33 9.60 -11.21
N LEU A 89 -7.63 8.64 -10.32
CA LEU A 89 -7.86 8.87 -8.89
C LEU A 89 -6.56 8.95 -8.06
N GLY A 90 -5.41 8.64 -8.66
CA GLY A 90 -4.11 8.64 -7.99
C GLY A 90 -3.75 7.35 -7.23
N TYR A 91 -4.70 6.45 -6.95
CA TYR A 91 -4.42 5.19 -6.22
C TYR A 91 -3.40 4.30 -6.93
N ALA A 92 -3.51 4.13 -8.24
CA ALA A 92 -2.56 3.31 -9.01
C ALA A 92 -1.14 3.87 -8.94
N ALA A 93 -0.99 5.20 -9.09
CA ALA A 93 0.30 5.86 -8.97
C ALA A 93 0.89 5.72 -7.55
N ALA A 94 0.05 5.88 -6.52
CA ALA A 94 0.46 5.69 -5.12
C ALA A 94 0.94 4.25 -4.87
N ALA A 95 0.20 3.24 -5.34
CA ALA A 95 0.57 1.84 -5.21
C ALA A 95 1.88 1.49 -5.94
N LEU A 96 2.09 2.02 -7.14
CA LEU A 96 3.35 1.85 -7.88
C LEU A 96 4.53 2.49 -7.15
N SER A 97 4.33 3.69 -6.59
CA SER A 97 5.36 4.39 -5.82
C SER A 97 5.74 3.60 -4.57
N SER A 98 4.77 3.13 -3.78
CA SER A 98 5.05 2.35 -2.57
C SER A 98 5.57 0.95 -2.88
N TRP A 99 5.23 0.37 -4.03
CA TRP A 99 5.82 -0.89 -4.49
C TRP A 99 7.33 -0.78 -4.71
N VAL A 100 7.83 0.33 -5.27
CA VAL A 100 9.27 0.57 -5.43
C VAL A 100 9.96 0.59 -4.07
N VAL A 101 9.36 1.24 -3.07
CA VAL A 101 9.87 1.29 -1.70
C VAL A 101 9.85 -0.10 -1.05
N PHE A 102 8.75 -0.84 -1.19
CA PHE A 102 8.61 -2.19 -0.68
C PHE A 102 9.69 -3.12 -1.23
N ARG A 103 9.94 -3.08 -2.55
CA ARG A 103 10.98 -3.91 -3.18
C ARG A 103 12.37 -3.62 -2.63
N ARG A 104 12.70 -2.35 -2.37
CA ARG A 104 13.97 -1.95 -1.76
C ARG A 104 14.09 -2.49 -0.34
N ALA A 105 13.05 -2.32 0.48
CA ALA A 105 13.03 -2.80 1.85
C ALA A 105 13.09 -4.35 1.94
N ALA A 106 12.34 -5.05 1.09
CA ALA A 106 12.34 -6.51 1.01
C ALA A 106 13.69 -7.06 0.50
N GLY A 107 14.37 -6.35 -0.41
CA GLY A 107 15.72 -6.69 -0.85
C GLY A 107 16.74 -6.65 0.29
N ARG A 108 16.64 -5.64 1.16
CA ARG A 108 17.47 -5.52 2.39
C ARG A 108 17.17 -6.64 3.37
N GLY A 109 15.90 -7.01 3.55
CA GLY A 109 15.49 -8.15 4.40
C GLY A 109 15.94 -9.52 3.88
N ARG A 110 16.04 -9.70 2.55
CA ARG A 110 16.57 -10.93 1.94
C ARG A 110 18.07 -11.09 2.15
N ALA A 111 18.83 -9.99 2.10
CA ALA A 111 20.26 -10.02 2.44
C ALA A 111 20.50 -10.33 3.94
N ALA A 112 19.51 -10.03 4.80
CA ALA A 112 19.56 -10.23 6.24
C ALA A 112 18.83 -11.50 6.76
N GLY A 113 18.43 -12.44 5.88
CA GLY A 113 18.09 -13.81 6.29
C GLY A 113 16.63 -14.10 6.67
N HIS A 114 15.63 -13.62 5.91
CA HIS A 114 14.26 -14.14 6.03
C HIS A 114 13.77 -14.77 4.71
N PRO A 115 13.38 -16.07 4.68
CA PRO A 115 12.88 -16.71 3.48
C PRO A 115 11.44 -16.28 3.18
N VAL A 116 11.15 -16.06 1.89
CA VAL A 116 9.80 -15.81 1.40
C VAL A 116 9.04 -17.14 1.31
N PRO A 117 7.80 -17.25 1.83
CA PRO A 117 6.98 -18.44 1.61
C PRO A 117 6.61 -18.57 0.12
N GLY A 118 6.98 -19.68 -0.52
CA GLY A 118 6.49 -20.04 -1.86
C GLY A 118 7.51 -20.05 -2.99
N GLN A 119 8.82 -19.94 -2.71
CA GLN A 119 9.84 -20.31 -3.71
C GLN A 119 10.28 -21.76 -3.47
N PRO A 120 10.28 -22.65 -4.48
CA PRO A 120 10.85 -23.98 -4.32
C PRO A 120 12.32 -23.82 -3.93
N ALA A 121 12.72 -24.49 -2.85
CA ALA A 121 14.11 -24.56 -2.45
C ALA A 121 14.91 -25.17 -3.60
N HIS A 122 15.73 -24.36 -4.28
CA HIS A 122 16.82 -24.94 -5.07
C HIS A 122 17.71 -25.67 -4.08
N ALA A 123 17.68 -27.00 -4.16
CA ALA A 123 18.52 -27.88 -3.37
C ALA A 123 19.99 -27.44 -3.54
N ARG A 124 20.61 -27.00 -2.44
CA ARG A 124 22.07 -26.98 -2.34
C ARG A 124 22.52 -28.37 -1.95
N GLY A 125 23.47 -28.91 -2.69
CA GLY A 125 24.31 -30.02 -2.23
C GLY A 125 24.27 -31.24 -3.12
N ALA A 126 25.22 -31.31 -4.05
CA ALA A 126 25.96 -32.54 -4.33
C ALA A 126 27.38 -32.14 -4.71
N ASP A 127 28.23 -32.08 -3.68
CA ASP A 127 29.68 -32.08 -3.82
C ASP A 127 30.11 -33.53 -3.57
N PRO A 128 30.72 -34.25 -4.53
CA PRO A 128 31.45 -35.46 -4.23
C PRO A 128 32.95 -35.17 -4.33
N VAL A 129 33.52 -34.95 -3.14
CA VAL A 129 34.73 -35.62 -2.63
C VAL A 129 35.86 -35.85 -3.64
N ALA A 130 36.91 -35.05 -3.45
CA ALA A 130 38.28 -35.32 -3.89
C ALA A 130 38.72 -36.76 -3.55
N ARG A 131 39.24 -37.48 -4.55
CA ARG A 131 40.11 -38.64 -4.32
C ARG A 131 41.55 -38.21 -4.58
N GLY A 132 42.40 -38.40 -3.57
CA GLY A 132 43.84 -38.27 -3.67
C GLY A 132 44.49 -39.45 -4.40
N HIS A 133 45.62 -39.12 -5.03
CA HIS A 133 46.72 -39.91 -5.61
C HIS A 133 47.28 -41.01 -4.67
N PRO A 134 48.19 -41.93 -5.11
CA PRO A 134 49.20 -41.86 -6.18
C PRO A 134 48.72 -42.22 -7.59
#